data_AF-A0A3C0KB11-F1
#
_entry.id   AF-A0A3C0KB11-F1
#
_cell.length_a   1.000
_cell.length_b   1.000
_cell.length_c   1.000
_cell.angle_alpha   90.00
_cell.angle_beta   90.00
_cell.angle_gamma   90.00
#
_symmetry.space_group_name_H-M   'P 1'
#
loop_
_entity.id
_entity.type
_entity.pdbx_description
1 polymer ?
#
loop_
_entity_poly.entity_id
_entity_poly.type
_entity_poly.pdbx_seq_one_letter_code
_entity_poly.pdbx_strand_id
1 'polypeptide(L)' 'GTPVAFGHWSTLGESGRDDALALDSGCVWGGCLTAARIGERPGEVERMAVRCTQAQKPGAA' A
#
# COMPACT_ATOMS: atom_id res chain seq x y z
N GLY A 1 -16.08 -13.29 -1.76
CA GLY A 1 -14.70 -13.74 -1.49
C GLY A 1 -14.27 -13.26 -0.11
N THR A 2 -13.07 -13.61 0.34
CA THR A 2 -12.47 -13.06 1.56
C THR A 2 -11.61 -11.85 1.16
N PRO A 3 -11.83 -10.65 1.72
CA PRO A 3 -10.99 -9.48 1.43
C PRO A 3 -9.53 -9.72 1.83
N VAL A 4 -8.59 -9.22 1.04
CA VAL A 4 -7.14 -9.42 1.28
C VAL A 4 -6.39 -8.09 1.25
N ALA A 5 -5.61 -7.81 2.29
CA ALA A 5 -4.60 -6.75 2.27
C ALA A 5 -3.22 -7.34 1.93
N PHE A 6 -2.47 -6.68 1.06
CA PHE A 6 -1.18 -7.19 0.60
C PHE A 6 -0.18 -6.06 0.28
N GLY A 7 1.09 -6.45 0.15
CA GLY A 7 2.20 -5.58 -0.25
C GLY A 7 3.10 -6.24 -1.28
N HIS A 8 4.42 -5.99 -1.22
CA HIS A 8 5.47 -6.52 -2.10
C HIS A 8 5.50 -5.97 -3.54
N TRP A 9 4.35 -5.60 -4.11
CA TRP A 9 4.24 -5.14 -5.50
C TRP A 9 4.02 -3.62 -5.62
N SER A 10 5.06 -2.83 -5.31
CA SER A 10 5.01 -1.36 -5.37
C SER A 10 4.65 -0.75 -6.73
N THR A 11 4.94 -1.43 -7.85
CA THR A 11 4.61 -0.92 -9.19
C THR A 11 3.14 -1.09 -9.56
N LEU A 12 2.36 -1.85 -8.79
CA LEU A 12 0.92 -2.04 -9.01
C LEU A 12 0.13 -0.75 -8.71
N GLY A 13 0.55 0.01 -7.71
CA GLY A 13 -0.23 1.15 -7.20
C GLY A 13 -1.50 0.68 -6.48
N GLU A 14 -2.63 1.35 -6.73
CA GLU A 14 -3.92 0.93 -6.17
C GLU A 14 -4.53 -0.23 -6.97
N SER A 15 -5.13 -1.19 -6.27
CA SER A 15 -5.73 -2.39 -6.89
C SER A 15 -6.98 -2.08 -7.72
N GLY A 16 -7.70 -1.00 -7.41
CA GLY A 16 -9.01 -0.68 -7.98
C GLY A 16 -10.11 -1.68 -7.63
N ARG A 17 -9.89 -2.55 -6.62
CA ARG A 17 -10.80 -3.63 -6.23
C ARG A 17 -11.28 -3.46 -4.80
N ASP A 18 -12.58 -3.63 -4.57
CA ASP A 18 -13.19 -3.53 -3.25
C ASP A 18 -12.79 -4.68 -2.30
N ASP A 19 -12.33 -5.80 -2.85
CA ASP A 19 -11.91 -6.99 -2.10
C ASP A 19 -10.39 -7.13 -1.94
N ALA A 20 -9.60 -6.18 -2.45
CA ALA A 20 -8.15 -6.25 -2.41
C ALA A 20 -7.52 -4.91 -2.05
N LEU A 21 -6.80 -4.83 -0.93
CA LEU A 21 -6.17 -3.61 -0.44
C LEU A 21 -4.65 -3.63 -0.67
N ALA A 22 -4.19 -2.85 -1.65
CA ALA A 22 -2.76 -2.72 -1.97
C ALA A 22 -2.10 -1.66 -1.06
N LEU A 23 -1.20 -2.11 -0.18
CA LEU A 23 -0.48 -1.27 0.79
C LEU A 23 0.95 -0.94 0.36
N ASP A 24 1.51 -1.65 -0.63
CA ASP A 24 2.85 -1.33 -1.12
C ASP A 24 2.80 -0.13 -2.07
N SER A 25 3.21 1.02 -1.55
CA SER A 25 3.31 2.29 -2.29
C SER A 25 4.77 2.73 -2.45
N GLY A 26 5.71 1.79 -2.36
CA GLY A 26 7.11 2.02 -2.73
C GLY A 26 7.89 2.93 -1.79
N CYS A 27 7.70 2.83 -0.48
CA CYS A 27 8.43 3.64 0.51
C CYS A 27 9.96 3.65 0.28
N VAL A 28 10.57 2.49 0.05
CA VAL A 28 12.03 2.36 -0.16
C VAL A 28 12.50 3.11 -1.41
N TRP A 29 11.61 3.29 -2.39
CA TRP A 29 11.86 4.00 -3.66
C TRP A 29 11.48 5.48 -3.59
N GLY A 30 11.17 6.02 -2.41
CA GLY A 30 10.76 7.43 -2.24
C GLY A 30 9.26 7.69 -2.40
N GLY A 31 8.45 6.63 -2.43
CA GLY A 31 7.00 6.72 -2.38
C GLY A 31 6.49 6.94 -0.95
N CYS A 32 5.51 6.14 -0.54
CA CYS A 32 4.92 6.25 0.80
C CYS A 32 5.04 4.95 1.60
N LEU A 33 5.08 5.09 2.92
CA LEU A 33 4.69 4.03 3.84
C LEU A 33 3.18 4.14 4.02
N THR A 34 2.44 3.16 3.51
CA THR A 34 0.99 3.10 3.64
C THR A 34 0.59 2.10 4.73
N ALA A 35 -0.39 2.50 5.52
CA ALA A 35 -1.11 1.64 6.46
C ALA A 35 -2.62 1.78 6.24
N ALA A 36 -3.38 0.83 6.77
CA ALA A 36 -4.82 0.88 6.78
C ALA A 36 -5.36 0.58 8.17
N ARG A 37 -6.28 1.42 8.65
CA ARG A 37 -7.07 1.16 9.84
C ARG A 37 -8.36 0.48 9.41
N ILE A 38 -8.58 -0.72 9.94
CA ILE A 38 -9.82 -1.47 9.72
C ILE A 38 -10.84 -0.98 10.77
N GLY A 39 -12.01 -0.54 10.29
CA GLY A 39 -13.11 -0.08 11.13
C GLY A 39 -13.90 -1.23 11.76
N GLU A 40 -14.97 -0.88 12.46
CA GLU A 40 -15.82 -1.86 13.15
C GLU A 40 -16.78 -2.57 12.20
N ARG A 41 -17.16 -1.90 11.10
CA ARG A 41 -18.08 -2.47 10.11
C ARG A 41 -17.31 -3.02 8.90
N PRO A 42 -17.79 -4.12 8.29
CA PRO A 42 -17.21 -4.61 7.03
C PRO A 42 -17.17 -3.52 5.97
N GLY A 43 -16.00 -3.35 5.33
CA GLY A 43 -15.78 -2.34 4.30
C GLY A 43 -15.33 -0.97 4.83
N GLU A 44 -15.36 -0.74 6.15
CA GLU A 44 -14.72 0.45 6.72
C GLU A 44 -13.20 0.28 6.72
N VAL A 45 -12.54 1.00 5.83
CA VAL A 45 -11.09 1.05 5.76
C VAL A 45 -10.67 2.50 5.60
N GLU A 46 -9.93 3.01 6.58
CA GLU A 46 -9.23 4.30 6.46
C GLU A 46 -7.81 4.02 6.00
N ARG A 47 -7.40 4.62 4.88
CA ARG A 47 -6.03 4.51 4.36
C ARG A 47 -5.21 5.72 4.82
N MET A 48 -4.04 5.45 5.38
CA MET A 48 -3.07 6.47 5.78
C MET A 48 -1.77 6.27 5.02
N ALA A 49 -1.18 7.36 4.54
CA ALA A 49 0.09 7.32 3.81
C ALA A 49 0.99 8.46 4.26
N VAL A 50 2.25 8.14 4.56
CA VAL A 50 3.29 9.12 4.87
C VAL A 50 4.39 9.01 3.84
N ARG A 51 4.85 10.16 3.31
CA ARG A 51 5.95 10.20 2.35
C ARG A 51 7.24 9.69 3.01
N CYS A 52 7.97 8.86 2.27
CA CYS A 52 9.27 8.34 2.68
C CYS A 52 10.40 9.08 1.97
N THR A 53 11.52 9.25 2.67
CA THR A 53 12.79 9.54 2.02
C THR A 53 13.22 8.32 1.21
N GLN A 54 13.63 8.52 -0.05
CA GLN A 54 14.12 7.43 -0.89
C GLN A 54 15.38 6.80 -0.30
N ALA A 55 15.32 5.48 -0.08
CA ALA A 55 16.45 4.71 0.45
C ALA A 55 17.23 3.99 -0.66
N GLN A 56 16.57 3.63 -1.76
CA GLN A 56 17.19 2.95 -2.89
C GLN A 56 16.76 3.56 -4.22
N LYS A 57 17.67 3.52 -5.22
CA LYS A 57 17.37 3.90 -6.60
C LYS A 57 17.01 2.63 -7.38
N PRO A 58 15.83 2.55 -8.02
CA PRO A 58 15.49 1.40 -8.86
C PRO A 58 16.55 1.17 -9.94
N GLY A 59 16.97 -0.09 -10.10
CA GLY A 59 17.93 -0.50 -11.14
C GLY A 59 19.39 -0.13 -10.88
N ALA A 60 19.74 0.40 -9.71
CA ALA A 60 21.14 0.48 -9.28
C ALA A 60 21.51 -0.83 -8.59
N ALA A 61 22.25 -1.69 -9.30
CA ALA A 61 22.95 -2.84 -8.72
C ALA A 61 24.24 -2.39 -8.04
#